data_AF-A0A932T217-F1
#
_entry.id   AF-A0A932T217-F1
#
_cell.length_a   1.000
_cell.length_b   1.000
_cell.length_c   1.000
_cell.angle_alpha   90.00
_cell.angle_beta   90.00
_cell.angle_gamma   90.00
#
_symmetry.space_group_name_H-M   'P 1'
#
loop_
_entity.id
_entity.type
_entity.pdbx_description
1 polymer ?
#
loop_
_entity_poly.entity_id
_entity_poly.type
_entity_poly.pdbx_seq_one_letter_code
_entity_poly.pdbx_strand_id
1 'polypeptide(L)'
;MFIVAMLVPCVAAAAEKAISGKVSEVDAAKNTITIGDPDLDENLKLEVSRKTEISVDGKKQPLTLVKTGQFVEVTYDDKLEIATTIIANNELDAAAESEFARKKAAAIRDKLVGCYAVNLVRGKERRDFFMNVWPDANMKWDGQQIGSWEVSHGKLTLTLVRPEMKGRVKFAKNNLIGELTDPQKHAWKISCTRLYSTKWDFEGPQGRRVVVLWSNGRIDRPDNKARWVSIGNRIDLTWPNGFTDSCVWSADKRRFEGRNKRDELISGKLIED
;
A
#
# COMPACT_ATOMS: atom_id res chain seq x y z
N MET A 1 77.22 -11.14 -32.46
CA MET A 1 75.89 -10.53 -32.25
C MET A 1 75.08 -11.53 -31.44
N PHE A 2 74.97 -11.33 -30.12
CA PHE A 2 74.22 -12.21 -29.22
C PHE A 2 72.78 -11.71 -29.12
N ILE A 3 71.81 -12.54 -29.46
CA ILE A 3 70.39 -12.28 -29.24
C ILE A 3 70.06 -12.81 -27.84
N VAL A 4 69.75 -11.89 -26.93
CA VAL A 4 69.19 -12.20 -25.61
C VAL A 4 67.68 -12.34 -25.78
N ALA A 5 67.18 -13.57 -25.66
CA ALA A 5 65.74 -13.82 -25.60
C ALA A 5 65.26 -13.55 -24.16
N MET A 6 64.50 -12.47 -23.96
CA MET A 6 63.77 -12.23 -22.72
C MET A 6 62.57 -13.19 -22.66
N LEU A 7 62.64 -14.16 -21.74
CA LEU A 7 61.47 -14.90 -21.28
C LEU A 7 60.59 -13.95 -20.45
N VAL A 8 59.43 -13.60 -20.98
CA VAL A 8 58.36 -12.94 -20.22
C VAL A 8 57.60 -14.04 -19.48
N PRO A 9 57.60 -14.08 -18.13
CA PRO A 9 56.75 -15.02 -17.40
C PRO A 9 55.29 -14.58 -17.58
N CYS A 10 54.49 -15.47 -18.18
CA CYS A 10 53.05 -15.37 -18.18
C CYS A 10 52.56 -15.62 -16.75
N VAL A 11 52.14 -14.56 -16.05
CA VAL A 11 51.49 -14.70 -14.75
C VAL A 11 50.10 -15.30 -15.03
N ALA A 12 49.91 -16.57 -14.67
CA ALA A 12 48.61 -17.21 -14.70
C ALA A 12 47.67 -16.42 -13.78
N ALA A 13 46.68 -15.73 -14.35
CA ALA A 13 45.61 -15.11 -13.57
C ALA A 13 44.90 -16.21 -12.78
N ALA A 14 44.83 -16.07 -11.45
CA ALA A 14 44.01 -16.92 -10.62
C ALA A 14 42.54 -16.77 -11.07
N ALA A 15 41.84 -17.89 -11.24
CA ALA A 15 40.44 -17.87 -11.65
C ALA A 15 39.58 -17.51 -10.43
N GLU A 16 39.21 -16.24 -10.33
CA GLU A 16 38.22 -15.82 -9.35
C GLU A 16 36.83 -16.28 -9.80
N LYS A 17 36.07 -16.87 -8.88
CA LYS A 17 34.66 -17.22 -9.07
C LYS A 17 33.80 -16.42 -8.10
N ALA A 18 32.56 -16.15 -8.51
CA ALA A 18 31.56 -15.51 -7.67
C ALA A 18 30.37 -16.46 -7.49
N ILE A 19 29.87 -16.55 -6.27
CA ILE A 19 28.65 -17.27 -5.92
C ILE A 19 27.78 -16.39 -5.02
N SER A 20 26.49 -16.67 -5.02
CA SER A 20 25.54 -16.08 -4.07
C SER A 20 24.74 -17.20 -3.42
N GLY A 21 24.39 -17.02 -2.15
CA GLY A 21 23.68 -18.06 -1.40
C GLY A 21 23.50 -17.71 0.06
N LYS A 22 22.90 -18.64 0.81
CA LYS A 22 22.70 -18.47 2.25
C LYS A 22 23.86 -19.05 3.03
N VAL A 23 24.29 -18.33 4.05
CA VAL A 23 25.30 -18.84 4.98
C VAL A 23 24.71 -19.98 5.79
N SER A 24 25.22 -21.19 5.62
CA SER A 24 24.80 -22.36 6.40
C SER A 24 25.58 -22.50 7.71
N GLU A 25 26.85 -22.07 7.72
CA GLU A 25 27.71 -22.11 8.90
C GLU A 25 28.75 -20.98 8.89
N VAL A 26 29.07 -20.42 10.05
CA VAL A 26 30.20 -19.50 10.26
C VAL A 26 31.03 -20.01 11.43
N ASP A 27 32.28 -20.41 11.18
CA ASP A 27 33.25 -20.78 12.22
C ASP A 27 34.33 -19.69 12.29
N ALA A 28 34.10 -18.69 13.15
CA ALA A 28 35.02 -17.58 13.35
C ALA A 28 36.34 -18.00 14.03
N ALA A 29 36.38 -19.14 14.71
CA ALA A 29 37.61 -19.65 15.33
C ALA A 29 38.53 -20.27 14.28
N LYS A 30 37.96 -20.96 13.28
CA LYS A 30 38.69 -21.53 12.15
C LYS A 30 38.78 -20.60 10.94
N ASN A 31 38.13 -19.44 11.00
CA ASN A 31 37.97 -18.49 9.90
C ASN A 31 37.40 -19.16 8.64
N THR A 32 36.30 -19.90 8.78
CA THR A 32 35.63 -20.52 7.63
C THR A 32 34.17 -20.09 7.55
N ILE A 33 33.67 -19.96 6.32
CA ILE A 33 32.25 -19.71 6.03
C ILE A 33 31.76 -20.83 5.09
N THR A 34 30.57 -21.33 5.36
CA THR A 34 29.91 -22.31 4.50
C THR A 34 28.68 -21.66 3.88
N ILE A 35 28.57 -21.73 2.55
CA ILE A 35 27.51 -21.14 1.76
C ILE A 35 26.75 -22.29 1.11
N GLY A 36 25.47 -22.40 1.44
CA GLY A 36 24.55 -23.33 0.82
C GLY A 36 23.60 -22.60 -0.11
N ASP A 37 23.37 -23.18 -1.28
CA ASP A 37 22.19 -22.87 -2.08
C ASP A 37 21.05 -23.80 -1.59
N PRO A 38 19.91 -23.27 -1.11
CA PRO A 38 18.78 -24.12 -0.73
C PRO A 38 18.20 -24.95 -1.89
N ASP A 39 18.53 -24.63 -3.14
CA ASP A 39 18.07 -25.32 -4.34
C ASP A 39 19.12 -26.31 -4.93
N LEU A 40 20.32 -26.43 -4.33
CA LEU A 40 21.38 -27.37 -4.74
C LEU A 40 21.94 -28.14 -3.54
N ASP A 41 22.21 -29.44 -3.71
CA ASP A 41 22.74 -30.32 -2.64
C ASP A 41 24.23 -30.09 -2.28
N GLU A 42 24.84 -29.00 -2.78
CA GLU A 42 26.25 -28.70 -2.57
C GLU A 42 26.44 -27.47 -1.68
N ASN A 43 27.04 -27.69 -0.51
CA ASN A 43 27.54 -26.61 0.35
C ASN A 43 29.00 -26.31 -0.01
N LEU A 44 29.30 -25.06 -0.34
CA LEU A 44 30.69 -24.62 -0.55
C LEU A 44 31.25 -24.07 0.75
N LYS A 45 32.33 -24.69 1.23
CA LYS A 45 33.08 -24.22 2.39
C LYS A 45 34.29 -23.43 1.92
N LEU A 46 34.43 -22.20 2.39
CA LEU A 46 35.52 -21.30 2.03
C LEU A 46 36.32 -20.87 3.26
N GLU A 47 37.63 -20.75 3.09
CA GLU A 47 38.50 -20.09 4.06
C GLU A 47 38.39 -18.58 3.95
N VAL A 48 38.39 -17.89 5.08
CA VAL A 48 38.32 -16.44 5.19
C VAL A 48 39.65 -15.94 5.70
N SER A 49 40.43 -15.32 4.82
CA SER A 49 41.74 -14.80 5.17
C SER A 49 41.62 -13.42 5.83
N ARG A 50 42.71 -12.94 6.44
CA ARG A 50 42.79 -11.55 6.95
C ARG A 50 42.71 -10.49 5.84
N LYS A 51 42.93 -10.88 4.58
CA LYS A 51 42.85 -9.99 3.42
C LYS A 51 41.45 -9.95 2.81
N THR A 52 40.56 -10.85 3.23
CA THR A 52 39.19 -10.90 2.72
C THR A 52 38.45 -9.62 3.08
N GLU A 53 37.85 -8.98 2.08
CA GLU A 53 37.03 -7.79 2.29
C GLU A 53 35.61 -8.20 2.65
N ILE A 54 35.25 -7.99 3.92
CA ILE A 54 33.93 -8.33 4.44
C ILE A 54 33.15 -7.05 4.65
N SER A 55 31.98 -6.98 4.01
CA SER A 55 31.02 -5.91 4.22
C SER A 55 29.67 -6.45 4.65
N VAL A 56 29.07 -5.83 5.67
CA VAL A 56 27.70 -6.10 6.11
C VAL A 56 26.94 -4.78 6.02
N ASP A 57 25.85 -4.77 5.25
CA ASP A 57 25.05 -3.57 4.98
C ASP A 57 25.89 -2.38 4.49
N GLY A 58 26.85 -2.65 3.60
CA GLY A 58 27.74 -1.65 2.99
C GLY A 58 28.84 -1.10 3.90
N LYS A 59 29.01 -1.63 5.11
CA LYS A 59 30.09 -1.24 6.04
C LYS A 59 31.09 -2.37 6.20
N LYS A 60 32.38 -2.05 6.26
CA LYS A 60 33.45 -3.03 6.54
C LYS A 60 33.26 -3.59 7.95
N GLN A 61 33.21 -4.91 8.08
CA GLN A 61 32.92 -5.60 9.33
C GLN A 61 33.75 -6.87 9.50
N PRO A 62 33.91 -7.41 10.73
CA PRO A 62 34.53 -8.71 10.94
C PRO A 62 33.60 -9.87 10.56
N LEU A 63 34.16 -11.05 10.29
CA LEU A 63 33.41 -12.29 9.98
C LEU A 63 32.39 -12.65 11.07
N THR A 64 32.68 -12.31 12.33
CA THR A 64 31.80 -12.56 13.49
C THR A 64 30.43 -11.86 13.41
N LEU A 65 30.27 -10.85 12.53
CA LEU A 65 28.99 -10.20 12.29
C LEU A 65 28.19 -10.81 11.15
N VAL A 66 28.77 -11.72 10.36
CA VAL A 66 28.05 -12.55 9.40
C VAL A 66 27.34 -13.66 10.16
N LYS A 67 26.04 -13.85 9.93
CA LYS A 67 25.21 -14.82 10.66
C LYS A 67 24.75 -15.95 9.77
N THR A 68 24.58 -17.15 10.33
CA THR A 68 23.87 -18.25 9.67
C THR A 68 22.47 -17.79 9.24
N GLY A 69 22.07 -18.16 8.02
CA GLY A 69 20.82 -17.78 7.37
C GLY A 69 20.87 -16.46 6.60
N GLN A 70 21.97 -15.71 6.71
CA GLN A 70 22.16 -14.46 5.98
C GLN A 70 22.48 -14.74 4.50
N PHE A 71 21.92 -13.95 3.58
CA PHE A 71 22.27 -14.03 2.18
C PHE A 71 23.57 -13.26 1.91
N VAL A 72 24.48 -13.90 1.19
CA VAL A 72 25.81 -13.37 0.87
C VAL A 72 26.11 -13.49 -0.62
N GLU A 73 26.84 -12.52 -1.13
CA GLU A 73 27.59 -12.65 -2.39
C GLU A 73 29.07 -12.80 -2.04
N VAL A 74 29.71 -13.86 -2.55
CA VAL A 74 31.09 -14.19 -2.25
C VAL A 74 31.90 -14.39 -3.51
N THR A 75 33.00 -13.66 -3.61
CA THR A 75 34.05 -13.89 -4.60
C THR A 75 35.18 -14.68 -3.93
N TYR A 76 35.71 -15.70 -4.60
CA TYR A 76 36.76 -16.56 -4.06
C TYR A 76 37.74 -17.03 -5.14
N ASP A 77 38.94 -17.41 -4.72
CA ASP A 77 39.92 -18.09 -5.56
C ASP A 77 39.54 -19.57 -5.68
N ASP A 78 39.22 -20.04 -6.89
CA ASP A 78 38.75 -21.41 -7.13
C ASP A 78 39.80 -22.49 -6.81
N LYS A 79 41.09 -22.16 -6.85
CA LYS A 79 42.17 -23.13 -6.58
C LYS A 79 42.49 -23.21 -5.09
N LEU A 80 42.39 -22.09 -4.39
CA LEU A 80 42.75 -21.99 -2.98
C LEU A 80 41.54 -22.13 -2.06
N GLU A 81 40.31 -22.02 -2.59
CA GLU A 81 39.06 -22.00 -1.82
C GLU A 81 39.06 -20.89 -0.73
N ILE A 82 39.76 -19.78 -1.02
CA ILE A 82 39.85 -18.62 -0.13
C ILE A 82 38.94 -17.52 -0.64
N ALA A 83 38.03 -17.04 0.21
CA ALA A 83 37.19 -15.89 -0.09
C ALA A 83 38.03 -14.62 -0.21
N THR A 84 37.84 -13.86 -1.29
CA THR A 84 38.45 -12.53 -1.50
C THR A 84 37.51 -11.41 -1.07
N THR A 85 36.21 -11.57 -1.32
CA THR A 85 35.17 -10.60 -0.94
C THR A 85 33.93 -11.31 -0.42
N ILE A 86 33.36 -10.81 0.68
CA ILE A 86 32.07 -11.26 1.23
C ILE A 86 31.19 -10.02 1.41
N ILE A 87 30.07 -9.99 0.71
CA ILE A 87 29.04 -8.95 0.85
C ILE A 87 27.82 -9.61 1.45
N ALA A 88 27.55 -9.31 2.72
CA ALA A 88 26.41 -9.84 3.45
C ALA A 88 25.32 -8.78 3.58
N ASN A 89 24.11 -9.14 3.16
CA ASN A 89 22.92 -8.31 3.34
C ASN A 89 22.12 -8.89 4.48
N ASN A 90 21.67 -8.07 5.42
CA ASN A 90 20.93 -8.55 6.58
C ASN A 90 19.48 -8.93 6.15
N GLU A 91 19.33 -10.13 5.57
CA GLU A 91 18.07 -10.62 5.00
C GLU A 91 17.00 -10.87 6.08
N LEU A 92 17.42 -11.15 7.32
CA LEU A 92 16.54 -11.26 8.50
C LEU A 92 15.88 -9.93 8.87
N ASP A 93 16.62 -8.82 8.76
CA ASP A 93 16.06 -7.49 8.97
C ASP A 93 15.17 -7.10 7.78
N ALA A 94 15.56 -7.42 6.55
CA ALA A 94 14.73 -7.19 5.37
C ALA A 94 13.44 -8.02 5.37
N ALA A 95 13.47 -9.28 5.83
CA ALA A 95 12.32 -10.16 5.92
C ALA A 95 11.38 -9.73 7.06
N ALA A 96 11.92 -9.37 8.22
CA ALA A 96 11.12 -8.83 9.33
C ALA A 96 10.53 -7.45 8.99
N GLU A 97 11.28 -6.57 8.31
CA GLU A 97 10.79 -5.30 7.79
C GLU A 97 9.71 -5.51 6.71
N SER A 98 9.88 -6.51 5.84
CA SER A 98 8.91 -6.90 4.83
C SER A 98 7.62 -7.44 5.46
N GLU A 99 7.72 -8.29 6.49
CA GLU A 99 6.56 -8.80 7.21
C GLU A 99 5.83 -7.68 7.98
N PHE A 100 6.58 -6.81 8.66
CA PHE A 100 6.03 -5.63 9.34
C PHE A 100 5.34 -4.67 8.35
N ALA A 101 5.98 -4.40 7.22
CA ALA A 101 5.40 -3.58 6.15
C ALA A 101 4.13 -4.22 5.57
N ARG A 102 4.10 -5.55 5.37
CA ARG A 102 2.91 -6.29 4.93
C ARG A 102 1.77 -6.20 5.95
N LYS A 103 2.04 -6.45 7.24
CA LYS A 103 1.04 -6.33 8.32
C LYS A 103 0.48 -4.90 8.38
N LYS A 104 1.34 -3.89 8.27
CA LYS A 104 0.92 -2.48 8.24
C LYS A 104 0.09 -2.16 7.00
N ALA A 105 0.47 -2.69 5.83
CA ALA A 105 -0.28 -2.52 4.60
C ALA A 105 -1.66 -3.17 4.66
N ALA A 106 -1.76 -4.38 5.22
CA ALA A 106 -3.03 -5.07 5.46
C ALA A 106 -3.95 -4.26 6.40
N ALA A 107 -3.41 -3.77 7.52
CA ALA A 107 -4.17 -2.95 8.46
C ALA A 107 -4.68 -1.62 7.84
N ILE A 108 -3.93 -1.04 6.91
CA ILE A 108 -4.37 0.14 6.15
C ILE A 108 -5.47 -0.24 5.16
N ARG A 109 -5.31 -1.36 4.42
CA ARG A 109 -6.28 -1.86 3.45
C ARG A 109 -7.65 -2.09 4.10
N ASP A 110 -7.71 -2.77 5.23
CA ASP A 110 -8.98 -3.06 5.92
C ASP A 110 -9.71 -1.79 6.36
N LYS A 111 -8.95 -0.75 6.74
CA LYS A 111 -9.51 0.54 7.14
C LYS A 111 -9.95 1.40 5.95
N LEU A 112 -9.41 1.13 4.77
CA LEU A 112 -9.59 1.93 3.56
C LEU A 112 -10.81 1.54 2.74
N VAL A 113 -11.26 0.29 2.78
CA VAL A 113 -12.43 -0.13 2.02
C VAL A 113 -13.67 0.62 2.52
N GLY A 114 -14.38 1.31 1.61
CA GLY A 114 -15.56 2.10 1.97
C GLY A 114 -15.91 3.18 0.96
N CYS A 115 -16.95 3.94 1.29
CA CYS A 115 -17.39 5.09 0.53
C CYS A 115 -16.81 6.39 1.12
N TYR A 116 -16.47 7.36 0.26
CA TYR A 116 -15.87 8.62 0.65
C TYR A 116 -16.50 9.79 -0.11
N ALA A 117 -16.73 10.90 0.59
CA ALA A 117 -16.91 12.21 -0.03
C ALA A 117 -15.51 12.82 -0.23
N VAL A 118 -15.15 13.09 -1.48
CA VAL A 118 -13.84 13.63 -1.86
C VAL A 118 -13.96 15.11 -2.13
N ASN A 119 -13.08 15.89 -1.52
CA ASN A 119 -12.91 17.32 -1.74
C ASN A 119 -11.47 17.57 -2.23
N LEU A 120 -11.35 18.13 -3.43
CA LEU A 120 -10.09 18.58 -4.02
C LEU A 120 -10.08 20.10 -4.10
N VAL A 121 -9.00 20.73 -3.61
CA VAL A 121 -8.87 22.19 -3.58
C VAL A 121 -7.52 22.64 -4.12
N ARG A 122 -7.54 23.64 -5.01
CA ARG A 122 -6.37 24.36 -5.52
C ARG A 122 -6.68 25.85 -5.64
N GLY A 123 -6.14 26.66 -4.74
CA GLY A 123 -6.46 28.10 -4.71
C GLY A 123 -7.96 28.34 -4.50
N LYS A 124 -8.62 28.93 -5.49
CA LYS A 124 -10.08 29.14 -5.51
C LYS A 124 -10.85 28.01 -6.22
N GLU A 125 -10.16 27.10 -6.90
CA GLU A 125 -10.78 25.97 -7.58
C GLU A 125 -11.11 24.86 -6.58
N ARG A 126 -12.31 24.29 -6.73
CA ARG A 126 -12.81 23.19 -5.91
C ARG A 126 -13.48 22.13 -6.76
N ARG A 127 -13.24 20.85 -6.45
CA ARG A 127 -13.94 19.71 -7.07
C ARG A 127 -14.42 18.77 -5.97
N ASP A 128 -15.71 18.46 -6.02
CA ASP A 128 -16.36 17.55 -5.06
C ASP A 128 -16.96 16.36 -5.82
N PHE A 129 -16.71 15.15 -5.33
CA PHE A 129 -17.28 13.92 -5.90
C PHE A 129 -17.28 12.78 -4.87
N PHE A 130 -17.91 11.66 -5.24
CA PHE A 130 -17.94 10.46 -4.41
C PHE A 130 -16.97 9.40 -4.92
N MET A 131 -16.40 8.63 -4.01
CA MET A 131 -15.44 7.58 -4.33
C MET A 131 -15.72 6.35 -3.48
N ASN A 132 -15.93 5.20 -4.13
CA ASN A 132 -15.94 3.90 -3.49
C ASN A 132 -14.57 3.26 -3.64
N VAL A 133 -13.95 2.90 -2.52
CA VAL A 133 -12.66 2.23 -2.48
C VAL A 133 -12.88 0.74 -2.21
N TRP A 134 -12.39 -0.09 -3.12
CA TRP A 134 -12.60 -1.54 -3.12
C TRP A 134 -11.34 -2.31 -2.68
N PRO A 135 -11.48 -3.56 -2.21
CA PRO A 135 -10.35 -4.39 -1.77
C PRO A 135 -9.33 -4.72 -2.87
N ASP A 136 -9.77 -4.68 -4.13
CA ASP A 136 -9.03 -5.02 -5.35
C ASP A 136 -8.13 -3.88 -5.87
N ALA A 137 -7.77 -2.93 -5.00
CA ALA A 137 -7.00 -1.72 -5.33
C ALA A 137 -7.71 -0.72 -6.28
N ASN A 138 -8.99 -0.91 -6.60
CA ASN A 138 -9.73 0.00 -7.47
C ASN A 138 -10.53 1.06 -6.69
N MET A 139 -10.67 2.23 -7.32
CA MET A 139 -11.55 3.30 -6.87
C MET A 139 -12.60 3.58 -7.95
N LYS A 140 -13.88 3.57 -7.56
CA LYS A 140 -15.00 3.69 -8.50
C LYS A 140 -15.97 4.80 -8.10
N TRP A 141 -16.52 5.49 -9.09
CA TRP A 141 -17.64 6.41 -8.94
C TRP A 141 -18.70 6.04 -9.97
N ASP A 142 -19.92 5.80 -9.48
CA ASP A 142 -21.06 5.37 -10.30
C ASP A 142 -20.77 4.16 -11.21
N GLY A 143 -20.07 3.16 -10.66
CA GLY A 143 -19.65 1.96 -11.39
C GLY A 143 -18.42 2.16 -12.26
N GLN A 144 -18.09 3.39 -12.65
CA GLN A 144 -16.92 3.70 -13.45
C GLN A 144 -15.65 3.77 -12.59
N GLN A 145 -14.56 3.17 -13.06
CA GLN A 145 -13.25 3.33 -12.43
C GLN A 145 -12.76 4.78 -12.58
N ILE A 146 -12.43 5.40 -11.45
CA ILE A 146 -11.88 6.76 -11.36
C ILE A 146 -10.46 6.80 -10.84
N GLY A 147 -9.91 5.66 -10.40
CA GLY A 147 -8.56 5.59 -9.89
C GLY A 147 -8.15 4.23 -9.34
N SER A 148 -6.96 4.20 -8.76
CA SER A 148 -6.40 3.09 -7.99
C SER A 148 -5.68 3.58 -6.74
N TRP A 149 -5.41 2.67 -5.81
CA TRP A 149 -4.67 2.96 -4.60
C TRP A 149 -3.62 1.89 -4.32
N GLU A 150 -2.52 2.28 -3.69
CA GLU A 150 -1.43 1.37 -3.31
C GLU A 150 -0.93 1.71 -1.91
N VAL A 151 -0.50 0.69 -1.16
CA VAL A 151 0.17 0.88 0.12
C VAL A 151 1.57 0.29 0.02
N SER A 152 2.57 1.15 0.17
CA SER A 152 3.97 0.77 0.12
C SER A 152 4.70 1.42 1.29
N HIS A 153 5.46 0.63 2.06
CA HIS A 153 6.19 1.10 3.25
C HIS A 153 5.31 1.87 4.25
N GLY A 154 4.05 1.45 4.40
CA GLY A 154 3.05 2.10 5.26
C GLY A 154 2.58 3.48 4.79
N LYS A 155 2.84 3.85 3.54
CA LYS A 155 2.36 5.07 2.89
C LYS A 155 1.28 4.70 1.88
N LEU A 156 0.13 5.39 1.95
CA LEU A 156 -0.96 5.24 1.00
C LEU A 156 -0.77 6.26 -0.14
N THR A 157 -0.73 5.76 -1.36
CA THR A 157 -0.72 6.58 -2.58
C THR A 157 -2.05 6.39 -3.30
N LEU A 158 -2.67 7.49 -3.74
CA LEU A 158 -3.84 7.47 -4.59
C LEU A 158 -3.43 7.92 -6.00
N THR A 159 -3.99 7.24 -7.00
CA THR A 159 -3.91 7.64 -8.40
C THR A 159 -5.33 7.82 -8.91
N LEU A 160 -5.74 9.05 -9.18
CA LEU A 160 -6.98 9.38 -9.86
C LEU A 160 -6.72 9.40 -11.37
N VAL A 161 -7.63 8.82 -12.15
CA VAL A 161 -7.64 8.84 -13.61
C VAL A 161 -8.51 10.00 -14.11
N ARG A 162 -9.56 10.37 -13.34
CA ARG A 162 -10.47 11.47 -13.68
C ARG A 162 -10.82 12.28 -12.44
N PRO A 163 -10.15 13.43 -12.20
CA PRO A 163 -9.03 13.97 -13.00
C PRO A 163 -7.76 13.13 -12.86
N GLU A 164 -6.89 13.15 -13.87
CA GLU A 164 -5.57 12.51 -13.78
C GLU A 164 -4.74 13.21 -12.71
N MET A 165 -4.50 12.56 -11.58
CA MET A 165 -3.74 13.10 -10.46
C MET A 165 -3.12 11.97 -9.66
N LYS A 166 -1.93 12.17 -9.10
CA LYS A 166 -1.29 11.17 -8.23
C LYS A 166 -0.68 11.83 -7.01
N GLY A 167 -0.76 11.18 -5.85
CA GLY A 167 -0.09 11.69 -4.68
C GLY A 167 -0.31 10.88 -3.42
N ARG A 168 0.29 11.36 -2.34
CA ARG A 168 0.33 10.66 -1.06
C ARG A 168 -0.76 11.18 -0.14
N VAL A 169 -1.45 10.26 0.52
CA VAL A 169 -2.45 10.57 1.53
C VAL A 169 -2.14 9.82 2.82
N LYS A 170 -2.67 10.32 3.93
CA LYS A 170 -2.55 9.72 5.25
C LYS A 170 -3.95 9.50 5.83
N PHE A 171 -4.09 8.42 6.59
CA PHE A 171 -5.26 8.21 7.43
C PHE A 171 -5.19 9.10 8.67
N ALA A 172 -6.23 9.89 8.91
CA ALA A 172 -6.42 10.66 10.12
C ALA A 172 -7.85 10.43 10.64
N LYS A 173 -7.98 9.66 11.73
CA LYS A 173 -9.27 9.18 12.27
C LYS A 173 -10.05 8.38 11.21
N ASN A 174 -11.02 9.01 10.55
CA ASN A 174 -11.87 8.45 9.49
C ASN A 174 -11.70 9.17 8.15
N ASN A 175 -10.69 10.03 8.03
CA ASN A 175 -10.46 10.83 6.83
C ASN A 175 -9.15 10.43 6.16
N LEU A 176 -9.11 10.59 4.84
CA LEU A 176 -7.87 10.60 4.07
C LEU A 176 -7.52 12.04 3.78
N ILE A 177 -6.31 12.46 4.13
CA ILE A 177 -5.86 13.83 3.87
C ILE A 177 -4.48 13.78 3.23
N GLY A 178 -4.24 14.61 2.23
CA GLY A 178 -2.94 14.68 1.59
C GLY A 178 -2.90 15.68 0.45
N GLU A 179 -1.97 15.43 -0.46
CA GLU A 179 -1.77 16.24 -1.66
C GLU A 179 -1.66 15.33 -2.87
N LEU A 180 -2.33 15.72 -3.95
CA LEU A 180 -2.21 15.11 -5.27
C LEU A 180 -1.59 16.11 -6.24
N THR A 181 -0.90 15.62 -7.25
CA THR A 181 -0.28 16.42 -8.30
C THR A 181 -0.90 16.05 -9.64
N ASP A 182 -1.31 17.06 -10.41
CA ASP A 182 -1.78 16.87 -11.78
C ASP A 182 -0.60 16.76 -12.78
N PRO A 183 -0.83 16.37 -14.07
CA PRO A 183 0.24 16.26 -15.06
C PRO A 183 1.01 17.56 -15.31
N GLN A 184 0.42 18.71 -14.99
CA GLN A 184 1.04 20.03 -15.10
C GLN A 184 1.83 20.41 -13.83
N LYS A 185 2.00 19.46 -12.89
CA LYS A 185 2.70 19.62 -11.61
C LYS A 185 2.03 20.57 -10.62
N HIS A 186 0.75 20.89 -10.79
CA HIS A 186 0.04 21.66 -9.77
C HIS A 186 -0.36 20.78 -8.59
N ALA A 187 -0.14 21.30 -7.38
CA ALA A 187 -0.54 20.64 -6.15
C ALA A 187 -2.03 20.91 -5.84
N TRP A 188 -2.75 19.84 -5.53
CA TRP A 188 -4.14 19.83 -5.09
C TRP A 188 -4.19 19.25 -3.68
N LYS A 189 -4.81 19.97 -2.75
CA LYS A 189 -5.11 19.42 -1.42
C LYS A 189 -6.31 18.47 -1.57
N ILE A 190 -6.17 17.26 -1.03
CA ILE A 190 -7.26 16.27 -0.99
C ILE A 190 -7.71 16.04 0.44
N SER A 191 -9.02 16.02 0.64
CA SER A 191 -9.67 15.56 1.86
C SER A 191 -10.78 14.59 1.49
N CYS A 192 -10.69 13.34 1.90
CA CYS A 192 -11.73 12.34 1.75
C CYS A 192 -12.35 12.04 3.11
N THR A 193 -13.62 12.35 3.28
CA THR A 193 -14.38 12.02 4.50
C THR A 193 -15.07 10.68 4.29
N ARG A 194 -14.80 9.70 5.15
CA ARG A 194 -15.48 8.40 5.07
C ARG A 194 -16.98 8.58 5.32
N LEU A 195 -17.77 7.98 4.45
CA LEU A 195 -19.21 7.94 4.54
C LEU A 195 -19.65 6.57 5.03
N TYR A 196 -20.61 6.56 5.94
CA TYR A 196 -21.36 5.36 6.29
C TYR A 196 -22.48 5.20 5.28
N SER A 197 -22.68 3.98 4.79
CA SER A 197 -23.75 3.69 3.84
C SER A 197 -24.67 2.59 4.33
N THR A 198 -25.97 2.73 4.09
CA THR A 198 -26.95 1.66 4.28
C THR A 198 -27.88 1.57 3.09
N LYS A 199 -28.23 0.34 2.68
CA LYS A 199 -29.28 0.08 1.70
C LYS A 199 -30.62 -0.09 2.42
N TRP A 200 -31.71 0.33 1.80
CA TRP A 200 -33.03 0.25 2.41
C TRP A 200 -34.15 0.10 1.38
N ASP A 201 -35.17 -0.68 1.71
CA ASP A 201 -36.40 -0.77 0.90
C ASP A 201 -37.30 0.44 1.15
N PHE A 202 -37.40 1.30 0.14
CA PHE A 202 -38.27 2.46 0.10
C PHE A 202 -39.56 2.12 -0.67
N GLU A 203 -40.71 2.34 -0.06
CA GLU A 203 -42.00 2.25 -0.73
C GLU A 203 -42.52 3.66 -1.03
N GLY A 204 -42.41 4.08 -2.28
CA GLY A 204 -42.84 5.39 -2.75
C GLY A 204 -44.07 5.34 -3.64
N PRO A 205 -44.54 6.49 -4.16
CA PRO A 205 -45.64 6.57 -5.10
C PRO A 205 -45.44 5.74 -6.39
N GLN A 206 -44.19 5.40 -6.71
CA GLN A 206 -43.80 4.59 -7.86
C GLN A 206 -43.53 3.12 -7.51
N GLY A 207 -43.93 2.69 -6.31
CA GLY A 207 -43.73 1.34 -5.79
C GLY A 207 -42.46 1.17 -4.94
N ARG A 208 -42.15 -0.09 -4.63
CA ARG A 208 -40.98 -0.47 -3.83
C ARG A 208 -39.68 -0.31 -4.65
N ARG A 209 -38.65 0.26 -4.03
CA ARG A 209 -37.32 0.56 -4.58
C ARG A 209 -36.27 0.38 -3.49
N VAL A 210 -35.00 0.21 -3.87
CA VAL A 210 -33.88 0.25 -2.92
C VAL A 210 -33.23 1.62 -2.96
N VAL A 211 -33.13 2.29 -1.81
CA VAL A 211 -32.37 3.53 -1.65
C VAL A 211 -31.06 3.24 -0.94
N VAL A 212 -30.01 3.97 -1.32
CA VAL A 212 -28.74 3.98 -0.58
C VAL A 212 -28.54 5.34 0.04
N LEU A 213 -28.38 5.31 1.36
CA LEU A 213 -28.12 6.47 2.19
C LEU A 213 -26.63 6.57 2.45
N TRP A 214 -26.10 7.79 2.44
CA TRP A 214 -24.75 8.12 2.87
C TRP A 214 -24.78 9.26 3.89
N SER A 215 -23.91 9.18 4.89
CA SER A 215 -23.69 10.28 5.83
C SER A 215 -22.25 10.30 6.29
N ASN A 216 -21.78 11.50 6.60
CA ASN A 216 -20.51 11.76 7.26
C ASN A 216 -20.58 11.54 8.79
N GLY A 217 -21.78 11.34 9.34
CA GLY A 217 -22.03 10.87 10.70
C GLY A 217 -22.37 9.37 10.74
N ARG A 218 -22.34 8.76 11.94
CA ARG A 218 -22.91 7.41 12.10
C ARG A 218 -24.41 7.51 11.79
N ILE A 219 -24.81 6.92 10.66
CA ILE A 219 -26.21 6.59 10.43
C ILE A 219 -26.51 5.42 11.35
N ASP A 220 -27.29 5.65 12.40
CA ASP A 220 -27.90 4.54 13.12
C ASP A 220 -28.63 3.69 12.06
N ARG A 221 -28.41 2.37 12.00
CA ARG A 221 -29.19 1.58 11.04
C ARG A 221 -30.67 1.79 11.38
N PRO A 222 -31.49 2.32 10.46
CA PRO A 222 -32.94 2.32 10.67
C PRO A 222 -33.33 0.87 10.95
N ASP A 223 -34.04 0.62 12.05
CA ASP A 223 -34.62 -0.70 12.26
C ASP A 223 -35.90 -0.80 11.42
N ASN A 224 -36.53 -1.98 11.39
CA ASN A 224 -37.78 -2.20 10.68
C ASN A 224 -38.97 -1.36 11.19
N LYS A 225 -38.77 -0.55 12.24
CA LYS A 225 -39.77 0.37 12.79
C LYS A 225 -39.58 1.80 12.28
N ALA A 226 -38.44 2.13 11.69
CA ALA A 226 -38.25 3.41 11.01
C ALA A 226 -39.10 3.47 9.73
N ARG A 227 -39.71 4.62 9.45
CA ARG A 227 -40.63 4.81 8.32
C ARG A 227 -40.18 5.97 7.46
N TRP A 228 -40.07 5.72 6.15
CA TRP A 228 -39.88 6.76 5.17
C TRP A 228 -41.23 7.25 4.65
N VAL A 229 -41.43 8.56 4.62
CA VAL A 229 -42.61 9.21 4.03
C VAL A 229 -42.15 10.19 2.98
N SER A 230 -42.66 10.06 1.75
CA SER A 230 -42.41 11.07 0.71
C SER A 230 -43.55 12.09 0.70
N ILE A 231 -43.19 13.37 0.78
CA ILE A 231 -44.12 14.50 0.77
C ILE A 231 -43.66 15.47 -0.31
N GLY A 232 -44.26 15.38 -1.51
CA GLY A 232 -43.84 16.17 -2.66
C GLY A 232 -42.41 15.86 -3.09
N ASN A 233 -41.51 16.84 -3.05
CA ASN A 233 -40.08 16.65 -3.32
C ASN A 233 -39.27 16.34 -2.05
N ARG A 234 -39.90 16.19 -0.89
CA ARG A 234 -39.26 15.88 0.39
C ARG A 234 -39.40 14.39 0.72
N ILE A 235 -38.40 13.86 1.41
CA ILE A 235 -38.40 12.53 2.03
C ILE A 235 -38.09 12.70 3.51
N ASP A 236 -38.95 12.16 4.35
CA ASP A 236 -38.79 12.17 5.79
C ASP A 236 -38.57 10.76 6.31
N LEU A 237 -37.50 10.54 7.07
CA LEU A 237 -37.24 9.32 7.83
C LEU A 237 -37.67 9.54 9.27
N THR A 238 -38.80 8.98 9.66
CA THR A 238 -39.26 8.98 11.05
C THR A 238 -38.74 7.74 11.78
N TRP A 239 -37.98 7.98 12.84
CA TRP A 239 -37.40 6.98 13.74
C TRP A 239 -38.42 6.48 14.78
N PRO A 240 -38.21 5.30 15.39
CA PRO A 240 -39.14 4.76 16.39
C PRO A 240 -39.30 5.61 17.65
N ASN A 241 -38.32 6.47 17.93
CA ASN A 241 -38.34 7.44 19.04
C ASN A 241 -38.99 8.78 18.64
N GLY A 242 -39.60 8.87 17.46
CA GLY A 242 -40.34 10.05 16.99
C GLY A 242 -39.48 11.14 16.34
N PHE A 243 -38.15 10.97 16.27
CA PHE A 243 -37.30 11.91 15.51
C PHE A 243 -37.54 11.75 14.01
N THR A 244 -37.37 12.84 13.26
CA THR A 244 -37.47 12.82 11.80
C THR A 244 -36.22 13.44 11.18
N ASP A 245 -35.55 12.70 10.29
CA ASP A 245 -34.53 13.25 9.40
C ASP A 245 -35.19 13.61 8.06
N SER A 246 -34.77 14.71 7.44
CA SER A 246 -35.45 15.24 6.26
C SER A 246 -34.48 15.49 5.12
N CYS A 247 -34.84 15.03 3.94
CA CYS A 247 -34.11 15.19 2.69
C CYS A 247 -35.01 15.72 1.58
N VAL A 248 -34.42 16.35 0.58
CA VAL A 248 -35.10 16.85 -0.61
C VAL A 248 -34.53 16.13 -1.83
N TRP A 249 -35.41 15.60 -2.67
CA TRP A 249 -35.06 15.01 -3.96
C TRP A 249 -34.43 16.06 -4.88
N SER A 250 -33.42 15.64 -5.63
CA SER A 250 -32.97 16.35 -6.83
C SER A 250 -34.09 16.38 -7.88
N ALA A 251 -33.99 17.31 -8.84
CA ALA A 251 -34.99 17.48 -9.89
C ALA A 251 -35.20 16.19 -10.74
N ASP A 252 -34.14 15.39 -10.92
CA ASP A 252 -34.18 14.11 -11.63
C ASP A 252 -34.72 12.94 -10.77
N LYS A 253 -35.04 13.18 -9.48
CA LYS A 253 -35.49 12.19 -8.49
C LYS A 253 -34.55 10.99 -8.33
N ARG A 254 -33.28 11.14 -8.70
CA ARG A 254 -32.26 10.09 -8.54
C ARG A 254 -31.41 10.28 -7.29
N ARG A 255 -31.35 11.48 -6.74
CA ARG A 255 -30.56 11.83 -5.57
C ARG A 255 -31.43 12.56 -4.55
N PHE A 256 -30.99 12.58 -3.31
CA PHE A 256 -31.58 13.45 -2.31
C PHE A 256 -30.50 13.95 -1.36
N GLU A 257 -30.71 15.14 -0.82
CA GLU A 257 -29.82 15.78 0.14
C GLU A 257 -30.63 16.43 1.26
N GLY A 258 -30.08 16.41 2.46
CA GLY A 258 -30.79 16.83 3.65
C GLY A 258 -29.90 16.88 4.86
N ARG A 259 -30.53 16.96 6.03
CA ARG A 259 -29.83 16.92 7.32
C ARG A 259 -30.52 16.00 8.29
N ASN A 260 -29.73 15.34 9.12
CA ASN A 260 -30.25 14.54 10.22
C ASN A 260 -30.59 15.42 11.43
N LYS A 261 -31.20 14.85 12.46
CA LYS A 261 -31.54 15.52 13.72
C LYS A 261 -30.34 16.15 14.46
N ARG A 262 -29.11 15.77 14.11
CA ARG A 262 -27.86 16.33 14.66
C ARG A 262 -27.27 17.42 13.76
N ASP A 263 -28.04 17.90 12.78
CA ASP A 263 -27.61 18.84 11.74
C ASP A 263 -26.50 18.29 10.82
N GLU A 264 -26.23 16.98 10.83
CA GLU A 264 -25.24 16.37 9.96
C GLU A 264 -25.81 16.16 8.55
N LEU A 265 -24.98 16.35 7.52
CA LEU A 265 -25.40 16.19 6.14
C LEU A 265 -25.77 14.73 5.86
N ILE A 266 -26.97 14.52 5.30
CA ILE A 266 -27.39 13.26 4.70
C ILE A 266 -27.46 13.48 3.20
N SER A 267 -26.90 12.55 2.43
CA SER A 267 -27.16 12.47 1.00
C SER A 267 -27.44 11.03 0.60
N GLY A 268 -28.15 10.83 -0.50
CA GLY A 268 -28.50 9.49 -0.94
C GLY A 268 -28.78 9.44 -2.43
N LYS A 269 -28.86 8.23 -2.96
CA LYS A 269 -29.33 7.99 -4.32
C LYS A 269 -30.28 6.81 -4.36
N LEU A 270 -31.20 6.87 -5.32
CA LEU A 270 -31.97 5.71 -5.73
C LEU A 270 -31.04 4.75 -6.47
N ILE A 271 -31.04 3.48 -6.09
CA ILE A 271 -30.46 2.42 -6.93
C ILE A 271 -31.65 1.79 -7.66
N GLU A 272 -31.68 1.94 -8.98
CA GLU A 272 -32.52 1.11 -9.84
C GLU A 272 -31.95 -0.31 -9.74
N ASP A 273 -32.76 -1.26 -9.26
CA ASP A 273 -32.43 -2.69 -9.30
C ASP A 273 -32.39 -3.19 -10.75
#